data_AF-A0A832NK87-F1
#
_entry.id   AF-A0A832NK87-F1
#
_cell.length_a   1.000
_cell.length_b   1.000
_cell.length_c   1.000
_cell.angle_alpha   90.00
_cell.angle_beta   90.00
_cell.angle_gamma   90.00
#
_symmetry.space_group_name_H-M   'P 1'
#
loop_
_entity.id
_entity.type
_entity.pdbx_description
1 polymer ?
#
loop_
_entity_poly.entity_id
_entity_poly.type
_entity_poly.pdbx_seq_one_letter_code
_entity_poly.pdbx_strand_id
1 'polypeptide(L)'
;MSIKPLIPVDVVIDSREDSKHPEFRTILIREGLRVAVRELPVGDFLVIAPSGGRSILVERKTVDDLANSIRDNRIWDQSRLLVEAAERDGHVALIIVEGDLEKLEKYREWRVHSVLRVLDTLILDMNIPVLFAPNKNATIMWIATKAKSLGRQEEKRIVRLRVERRPMSLNERILYVA
;
A
#
# COMPACT_ATOMS: atom_id res chain seq x y z
N MET A 1 18.02 -26.81 -8.19
CA MET A 1 17.23 -25.56 -8.33
C MET A 1 15.80 -25.86 -7.92
N SER A 2 15.34 -25.38 -6.77
CA SER A 2 13.94 -25.56 -6.35
C SER A 2 13.08 -24.60 -7.16
N ILE A 3 12.26 -25.15 -8.05
CA ILE A 3 11.28 -24.41 -8.84
C ILE A 3 10.25 -23.87 -7.84
N LYS A 4 10.33 -22.57 -7.53
CA LYS A 4 9.34 -21.92 -6.66
C LYS A 4 8.04 -21.78 -7.46
N PRO A 5 6.90 -22.26 -6.93
CA PRO A 5 5.64 -22.18 -7.66
C PRO A 5 5.25 -20.72 -7.89
N LEU A 6 4.88 -20.45 -9.13
CA LEU A 6 4.30 -19.20 -9.58
C LEU A 6 2.81 -19.24 -9.20
N ILE A 7 2.44 -18.57 -8.11
CA ILE A 7 1.07 -18.54 -7.61
C ILE A 7 0.45 -17.18 -7.95
N PRO A 8 -0.82 -17.14 -8.42
CA PRO A 8 -1.59 -15.90 -8.49
C PRO A 8 -1.61 -15.19 -7.14
N VAL A 9 -1.38 -13.88 -7.13
CA VAL A 9 -1.34 -13.06 -5.91
C VAL A 9 -2.52 -12.11 -5.91
N ASP A 10 -3.19 -11.97 -4.77
CA ASP A 10 -4.30 -11.05 -4.58
C ASP A 10 -3.82 -9.66 -4.19
N VAL A 11 -2.83 -9.60 -3.30
CA VAL A 11 -2.31 -8.36 -2.72
C VAL A 11 -0.79 -8.45 -2.60
N VAL A 12 -0.10 -7.41 -3.02
CA VAL A 12 1.31 -7.20 -2.69
C VAL A 12 1.40 -6.11 -1.64
N ILE A 13 2.16 -6.34 -0.57
CA ILE A 13 2.45 -5.37 0.49
C ILE A 13 3.90 -4.92 0.37
N ASP A 14 4.14 -3.61 0.46
CA ASP A 14 5.49 -3.06 0.58
C ASP A 14 6.18 -3.62 1.83
N SER A 15 7.43 -4.04 1.71
CA SER A 15 8.14 -4.66 2.84
C SER A 15 8.37 -3.72 4.02
N ARG A 16 8.44 -2.40 3.81
CA ARG A 16 8.54 -1.41 4.91
C ARG A 16 7.22 -1.31 5.65
N GLU A 17 6.10 -1.34 4.92
CA GLU A 17 4.77 -1.35 5.52
C GLU A 17 4.49 -2.64 6.29
N ASP A 18 4.82 -3.81 5.71
CA ASP A 18 4.73 -5.11 6.41
C ASP A 18 5.61 -5.17 7.66
N SER A 19 6.76 -4.50 7.66
CA SER A 19 7.65 -4.42 8.83
C SER A 19 7.06 -3.56 9.95
N LYS A 20 6.37 -2.46 9.61
CA LYS A 20 5.73 -1.57 10.59
C LYS A 20 4.38 -2.09 11.08
N HIS A 21 3.64 -2.75 10.19
CA HIS A 21 2.26 -3.16 10.40
C HIS A 21 2.04 -4.61 9.91
N PRO A 22 2.71 -5.61 10.52
CA PRO A 22 2.62 -7.01 10.10
C PRO A 22 1.19 -7.60 10.15
N GLU A 23 0.29 -6.97 10.92
CA GLU A 23 -1.12 -7.31 11.01
C GLU A 23 -1.86 -7.24 9.66
N PHE A 24 -1.44 -6.38 8.72
CA PHE A 24 -2.02 -6.37 7.37
C PHE A 24 -1.85 -7.73 6.72
N ARG A 25 -0.63 -8.26 6.68
CA ARG A 25 -0.36 -9.59 6.12
C ARG A 25 -1.13 -10.67 6.87
N THR A 26 -1.04 -10.68 8.19
CA THR A 26 -1.66 -11.74 9.01
C THR A 26 -3.17 -11.79 8.81
N ILE A 27 -3.85 -10.64 8.79
CA ILE A 27 -5.31 -10.58 8.66
C ILE A 27 -5.74 -10.85 7.21
N LEU A 28 -5.04 -10.33 6.20
CA LEU A 28 -5.36 -10.60 4.79
C LEU A 28 -5.23 -12.09 4.45
N ILE A 29 -4.23 -12.80 5.02
CA ILE A 29 -4.12 -14.26 4.87
C ILE A 29 -5.28 -14.98 5.57
N ARG A 30 -5.67 -14.54 6.77
CA ARG A 30 -6.85 -15.08 7.48
C ARG A 30 -8.15 -14.87 6.71
N GLU A 31 -8.24 -13.77 5.95
CA GLU A 31 -9.33 -13.47 5.02
C GLU A 31 -9.30 -14.33 3.74
N GLY A 32 -8.36 -15.26 3.62
CA GLY A 32 -8.24 -16.21 2.51
C GLY A 32 -7.48 -15.67 1.30
N LEU A 33 -6.78 -14.53 1.43
CA LEU A 33 -6.04 -13.94 0.33
C LEU A 33 -4.61 -14.46 0.22
N ARG A 34 -4.12 -14.53 -1.01
CA ARG A 34 -2.74 -14.82 -1.36
C ARG A 34 -1.95 -13.52 -1.34
N VAL A 35 -1.11 -13.36 -0.32
CA VAL A 35 -0.36 -12.12 -0.07
C VAL A 35 1.11 -12.31 -0.41
N ALA A 36 1.68 -11.37 -1.15
CA ALA A 36 3.12 -11.26 -1.38
C ALA A 36 3.69 -10.06 -0.61
N VAL A 37 4.90 -10.21 -0.08
CA VAL A 37 5.67 -9.08 0.48
C VAL A 37 6.91 -8.84 -0.37
N ARG A 38 7.06 -7.62 -0.88
CA ARG A 38 8.26 -7.17 -1.63
C ARG A 38 8.39 -5.66 -1.52
N GLU A 39 9.57 -5.14 -1.85
CA GLU A 39 9.74 -3.69 -2.00
C GLU A 39 8.92 -3.19 -3.19
N LEU A 40 8.07 -2.20 -2.94
CA LEU A 40 7.41 -1.42 -3.97
C LEU A 40 8.21 -0.12 -4.17
N PRO A 41 8.45 0.32 -5.42
CA PRO A 41 9.11 1.60 -5.67
C PRO A 41 8.34 2.77 -5.03
N VAL A 42 7.00 2.71 -5.09
CA VAL A 42 6.05 3.69 -4.54
C VAL A 42 4.79 2.93 -4.10
N GLY A 43 4.06 3.47 -3.12
CA GLY A 43 2.84 2.87 -2.57
C GLY A 43 3.14 1.82 -1.50
N ASP A 44 2.13 1.57 -0.67
CA ASP A 44 2.18 0.61 0.44
C ASP A 44 1.54 -0.72 0.07
N PHE A 45 0.55 -0.71 -0.83
CA PHE A 45 -0.13 -1.91 -1.29
C PHE A 45 -0.39 -1.88 -2.79
N LEU A 46 -0.36 -3.05 -3.43
CA LEU A 46 -0.86 -3.26 -4.79
C LEU A 46 -1.94 -4.34 -4.76
N VAL A 47 -3.19 -3.95 -4.99
CA VAL A 47 -4.34 -4.85 -5.05
C VAL A 47 -4.50 -5.34 -6.49
N ILE A 48 -4.29 -6.64 -6.70
CA ILE A 48 -4.11 -7.21 -8.03
C ILE A 48 -5.47 -7.55 -8.67
N ALA A 49 -5.67 -7.06 -9.88
CA ALA A 49 -6.76 -7.46 -10.76
C ALA A 49 -6.34 -8.59 -11.72
N PRO A 50 -7.29 -9.35 -12.28
CA PRO A 50 -7.06 -10.28 -13.38
C PRO A 50 -6.41 -9.66 -14.61
N SER A 51 -5.93 -10.51 -15.51
CA SER A 51 -5.45 -10.10 -16.82
C SER A 51 -6.52 -9.31 -17.58
N GLY A 52 -6.16 -8.14 -18.11
CA GLY A 52 -7.11 -7.19 -18.74
C GLY A 52 -7.80 -6.22 -17.77
N GLY A 53 -7.74 -6.47 -16.47
CA GLY A 53 -8.20 -5.53 -15.43
C GLY A 53 -7.12 -4.55 -14.98
N ARG A 54 -7.55 -3.47 -14.30
CA ARG A 54 -6.66 -2.51 -13.65
C ARG A 54 -6.46 -2.86 -12.18
N SER A 55 -5.21 -3.12 -11.81
CA SER A 55 -4.82 -3.26 -10.40
C SER A 55 -4.82 -1.88 -9.72
N ILE A 56 -4.81 -1.85 -8.39
CA ILE A 56 -4.90 -0.59 -7.63
C ILE A 56 -3.63 -0.44 -6.81
N LEU A 57 -2.86 0.62 -7.09
CA LEU A 57 -1.70 1.01 -6.30
C LEU A 57 -2.17 1.97 -5.20
N VAL A 58 -1.97 1.57 -3.96
CA VAL A 58 -2.52 2.24 -2.78
C VAL A 58 -1.40 2.83 -1.95
N GLU A 59 -1.51 4.12 -1.64
CA GLU A 59 -0.73 4.80 -0.60
C GLU A 59 -1.60 4.93 0.66
N ARG A 60 -1.10 4.47 1.80
CA ARG A 60 -1.76 4.58 3.10
C ARG A 60 -1.17 5.74 3.89
N LYS A 61 -2.04 6.64 4.35
CA LYS A 61 -1.67 7.73 5.26
C LYS A 61 -2.57 7.74 6.47
N THR A 62 -2.01 7.85 7.67
CA THR A 62 -2.81 8.32 8.81
C THR A 62 -3.12 9.81 8.64
N VAL A 63 -4.16 10.32 9.31
CA VAL A 63 -4.45 11.76 9.35
C VAL A 63 -3.24 12.57 9.83
N ASP A 64 -2.47 12.04 10.78
CA ASP A 64 -1.26 12.68 11.29
C ASP A 64 -0.13 12.68 10.24
N ASP A 65 0.06 11.57 9.51
CA ASP A 65 1.04 11.49 8.42
C ASP A 65 0.67 12.37 7.23
N LEU A 66 -0.64 12.52 6.94
CA LEU A 66 -1.14 13.47 5.96
C LEU A 66 -0.78 14.89 6.37
N ALA A 67 -1.15 15.29 7.58
CA ALA A 67 -0.82 16.60 8.13
C ALA A 67 0.69 16.88 8.09
N ASN A 68 1.51 15.95 8.56
CA ASN A 68 2.97 16.09 8.51
C ASN A 68 3.48 16.23 7.06
N SER A 69 2.96 15.45 6.12
CA SER A 69 3.38 15.58 4.70
C SER A 69 2.94 16.87 4.03
N ILE A 70 1.82 17.45 4.47
CA ILE A 70 1.38 18.79 4.02
C ILE A 70 2.35 19.84 4.56
N ARG A 71 2.67 19.77 5.86
CA ARG A 71 3.59 20.71 6.52
C ARG A 71 4.97 20.70 5.89
N ASP A 72 5.48 19.50 5.59
CA ASP A 72 6.81 19.31 4.98
C ASP A 72 6.80 19.50 3.46
N ASN A 73 5.65 19.85 2.87
CA ASN A 73 5.44 19.95 1.42
C ASN A 73 5.69 18.64 0.62
N ARG A 74 5.89 17.50 1.30
CA ARG A 74 6.18 16.18 0.70
C ARG A 74 4.97 15.56 0.01
N ILE A 75 3.75 15.99 0.36
CA ILE A 75 2.51 15.41 -0.18
C ILE A 75 2.48 15.45 -1.71
N TRP A 76 2.97 16.52 -2.33
CA TRP A 76 2.91 16.70 -3.78
C TRP A 76 3.80 15.72 -4.53
N ASP A 77 5.05 15.56 -4.08
CA ASP A 77 6.01 14.68 -4.74
C ASP A 77 5.63 13.22 -4.54
N GLN A 78 5.14 12.86 -3.35
CA GLN A 78 4.59 11.53 -3.09
C GLN A 78 3.42 11.21 -4.02
N SER A 79 2.47 12.14 -4.16
CA SER A 79 1.30 11.96 -5.02
C SER A 79 1.65 11.91 -6.52
N ARG A 80 2.60 12.71 -6.99
CA ARG A 80 3.09 12.65 -8.39
C ARG A 80 3.73 11.30 -8.69
N LEU A 81 4.65 10.85 -7.82
CA LEU A 81 5.34 9.57 -7.98
C LEU A 81 4.35 8.39 -7.96
N LEU A 82 3.29 8.47 -7.14
CA LEU A 82 2.24 7.46 -7.09
C LEU A 82 1.48 7.38 -8.41
N VAL A 83 1.07 8.52 -8.98
CA VAL A 83 0.36 8.60 -10.26
C VAL A 83 1.25 8.09 -11.39
N GLU A 84 2.48 8.59 -11.50
CA GLU A 84 3.42 8.17 -12.54
C GLU A 84 3.69 6.66 -12.50
N ALA A 85 3.89 6.10 -11.30
CA ALA A 85 4.08 4.66 -11.13
C ALA A 85 2.82 3.88 -11.51
N ALA A 86 1.64 4.36 -11.11
CA ALA A 86 0.37 3.71 -11.45
C ALA A 86 0.12 3.73 -12.96
N GLU A 87 0.30 4.87 -13.63
CA GLU A 87 0.09 5.02 -15.07
C GLU A 87 1.04 4.14 -15.87
N ARG A 88 2.34 4.16 -15.54
CA ARG A 88 3.37 3.35 -16.20
C ARG A 88 3.02 1.86 -16.21
N ASP A 89 2.49 1.36 -15.09
CA ASP A 89 2.21 -0.07 -14.90
C ASP A 89 0.72 -0.43 -15.19
N GLY A 90 -0.07 0.54 -15.66
CA GLY A 90 -1.49 0.36 -16.02
C GLY A 90 -2.40 0.10 -14.82
N HIS A 91 -2.12 0.77 -13.70
CA HIS A 91 -2.85 0.67 -12.43
C HIS A 91 -3.68 1.93 -12.18
N VAL A 92 -4.58 1.86 -11.20
CA VAL A 92 -5.27 3.02 -10.63
C VAL A 92 -4.53 3.42 -9.36
N ALA A 93 -4.11 4.67 -9.25
CA ALA A 93 -3.62 5.24 -8.00
C ALA A 93 -4.79 5.47 -7.03
N LEU A 94 -4.59 5.21 -5.74
CA LEU A 94 -5.55 5.46 -4.68
C LEU A 94 -4.79 5.89 -3.43
N ILE A 95 -5.28 6.92 -2.73
CA ILE A 95 -4.81 7.25 -1.39
C ILE A 95 -5.89 6.81 -0.39
N ILE A 96 -5.47 6.11 0.67
CA ILE A 96 -6.33 5.84 1.82
C ILE A 96 -5.87 6.70 2.99
N VAL A 97 -6.78 7.50 3.52
CA VAL A 97 -6.56 8.32 4.71
C VAL A 97 -7.23 7.67 5.92
N GLU A 98 -6.43 7.30 6.92
CA GLU A 98 -6.87 6.63 8.13
C GLU A 98 -7.02 7.56 9.33
N GLY A 99 -8.19 7.51 9.95
CA GLY A 99 -8.50 8.24 11.17
C GLY A 99 -9.51 9.36 10.94
N ASP A 100 -9.55 10.26 11.91
CA ASP A 100 -10.54 11.33 11.97
C ASP A 100 -9.84 12.69 11.81
N LEU A 101 -10.24 13.44 10.79
CA LEU A 101 -9.68 14.77 10.50
C LEU A 101 -9.96 15.77 11.63
N GLU A 102 -11.03 15.60 12.42
CA GLU A 102 -11.32 16.47 13.56
C GLU A 102 -10.19 16.45 14.60
N LYS A 103 -9.43 15.35 14.68
CA LYS A 103 -8.28 15.24 15.60
C LYS A 103 -7.18 16.24 15.26
N LEU A 104 -7.05 16.63 13.99
CA LEU A 104 -6.04 17.60 13.57
C LEU A 104 -6.34 18.99 14.13
N GLU A 105 -7.60 19.38 14.16
CA GLU A 105 -8.03 20.65 14.75
C GLU A 105 -7.91 20.61 16.28
N LYS A 106 -8.47 19.56 16.91
CA LYS A 106 -8.55 19.45 18.37
C LYS A 106 -7.20 19.30 19.06
N TYR A 107 -6.24 18.63 18.43
CA TYR A 107 -5.01 18.20 19.10
C TYR A 107 -3.71 18.64 18.42
N ARG A 108 -3.77 19.17 17.19
CA ARG A 108 -2.57 19.47 16.39
C ARG A 108 -2.55 20.88 15.81
N GLU A 109 -3.50 21.74 16.23
CA GLU A 109 -3.63 23.15 15.84
C GLU A 109 -3.71 23.38 14.33
N TRP A 110 -4.23 22.40 13.59
CA TRP A 110 -4.46 22.55 12.16
C TRP A 110 -5.77 23.27 11.88
N ARG A 111 -5.74 24.18 10.92
CA ARG A 111 -6.96 24.68 10.28
C ARG A 111 -7.44 23.65 9.27
N VAL A 112 -8.56 22.98 9.56
CA VAL A 112 -9.12 21.88 8.74
C VAL A 112 -9.26 22.27 7.26
N HIS A 113 -9.68 23.50 6.97
CA HIS A 113 -9.79 24.00 5.58
C HIS A 113 -8.48 23.89 4.78
N SER A 114 -7.32 23.97 5.42
CA SER A 114 -6.02 23.80 4.74
C SER A 114 -5.81 22.36 4.29
N VAL A 115 -6.22 21.39 5.14
CA VAL A 115 -6.17 19.96 4.81
C VAL A 115 -7.18 19.65 3.72
N LEU A 116 -8.40 20.20 3.82
CA LEU A 116 -9.43 20.04 2.80
C LEU A 116 -8.99 20.60 1.45
N ARG A 117 -8.30 21.75 1.40
CA ARG A 117 -7.79 22.31 0.15
C ARG A 117 -6.72 21.42 -0.50
N VAL A 118 -5.86 20.78 0.29
CA VAL A 118 -4.91 19.81 -0.24
C VAL A 118 -5.63 18.58 -0.79
N LEU A 119 -6.58 18.02 -0.04
CA LEU A 119 -7.37 16.88 -0.48
C LEU A 119 -8.15 17.18 -1.77
N ASP A 120 -8.73 18.38 -1.87
CA ASP A 120 -9.37 18.92 -3.06
C ASP A 120 -8.42 18.92 -4.27
N THR A 121 -7.20 19.45 -4.13
CA THR A 121 -6.19 19.38 -5.20
C THR A 121 -5.80 17.94 -5.56
N LEU A 122 -5.65 17.04 -4.58
CA LEU A 122 -5.35 15.63 -4.87
C LEU A 122 -6.46 14.97 -5.70
N ILE A 123 -7.72 15.26 -5.38
CA ILE A 123 -8.89 14.63 -6.00
C ILE A 123 -9.21 15.26 -7.36
N LEU A 124 -9.32 16.59 -7.41
CA LEU A 124 -9.80 17.31 -8.59
C LEU A 124 -8.69 17.64 -9.58
N ASP A 125 -7.57 18.16 -9.09
CA ASP A 125 -6.49 18.65 -9.96
C ASP A 125 -5.55 17.50 -10.38
N MET A 126 -5.25 16.57 -9.46
CA MET A 126 -4.37 15.43 -9.71
C MET A 126 -5.12 14.14 -10.08
N ASN A 127 -6.45 14.15 -10.03
CA ASN A 127 -7.31 13.02 -10.35
C ASN A 127 -6.97 11.73 -9.55
N ILE A 128 -6.60 11.89 -8.28
CA ILE A 128 -6.29 10.79 -7.36
C ILE A 128 -7.49 10.56 -6.45
N PRO A 129 -8.18 9.42 -6.56
CA PRO A 129 -9.22 9.07 -5.60
C PRO A 129 -8.65 9.00 -4.17
N VAL A 130 -9.41 9.53 -3.21
CA VAL A 130 -9.09 9.45 -1.79
C VAL A 130 -10.22 8.73 -1.07
N LEU A 131 -9.87 7.67 -0.34
CA LEU A 131 -10.80 6.92 0.50
C LEU A 131 -10.49 7.16 1.97
N PHE A 132 -11.50 7.52 2.75
CA PHE A 132 -11.36 7.68 4.19
C PHE A 132 -11.73 6.39 4.91
N ALA A 133 -10.82 5.89 5.74
CA ALA A 133 -11.03 4.74 6.60
C ALA A 133 -10.96 5.19 8.07
N PRO A 134 -11.91 4.78 8.94
CA PRO A 134 -11.92 5.22 10.34
C PRO A 134 -10.70 4.72 11.13
N ASN A 135 -10.11 3.60 10.71
CA ASN A 135 -8.95 3.00 11.34
C ASN A 135 -8.31 1.96 10.40
N LYS A 136 -7.12 1.51 10.80
CA LYS A 136 -6.34 0.46 10.14
C LYS A 136 -7.12 -0.83 9.86
N ASN A 137 -7.96 -1.29 10.79
CA ASN A 137 -8.75 -2.51 10.57
C ASN A 137 -9.74 -2.33 9.41
N ALA A 138 -10.38 -1.17 9.30
CA ALA A 138 -11.25 -0.85 8.18
C ALA A 138 -10.48 -0.84 6.84
N THR A 139 -9.24 -0.32 6.82
CA THR A 139 -8.38 -0.40 5.63
C THR A 139 -8.07 -1.84 5.24
N ILE A 140 -7.71 -2.69 6.20
CA ILE A 140 -7.46 -4.13 5.94
C ILE A 140 -8.69 -4.79 5.34
N MET A 141 -9.88 -4.54 5.91
CA MET A 141 -11.14 -5.09 5.40
C MET A 141 -11.52 -4.55 4.03
N TRP A 142 -11.26 -3.27 3.77
CA TRP A 142 -11.42 -2.69 2.44
C TRP A 142 -10.48 -3.36 1.43
N ILE A 143 -9.20 -3.55 1.75
CA ILE A 143 -8.26 -4.27 0.87
C ILE A 143 -8.77 -5.69 0.61
N ALA A 144 -9.23 -6.37 1.66
CA ALA A 144 -9.70 -7.75 1.56
C ALA A 144 -10.90 -7.89 0.61
N THR A 145 -11.93 -7.07 0.84
CA THR A 145 -13.16 -7.05 0.04
C THR A 145 -12.89 -6.54 -1.37
N LYS A 146 -12.05 -5.51 -1.55
CA LYS A 146 -11.68 -5.01 -2.87
C LYS A 146 -10.94 -6.07 -3.67
N ALA A 147 -9.96 -6.75 -3.09
CA ALA A 147 -9.25 -7.85 -3.74
C ALA A 147 -10.23 -8.94 -4.19
N LYS A 148 -11.18 -9.36 -3.35
CA LYS A 148 -12.22 -10.35 -3.70
C LYS A 148 -13.12 -9.87 -4.85
N SER A 149 -13.49 -8.58 -4.86
CA SER A 149 -14.34 -8.01 -5.92
C SER A 149 -13.68 -7.86 -7.30
N LEU A 150 -12.35 -7.82 -7.37
CA LEU A 150 -11.63 -7.63 -8.64
C LEU A 150 -11.61 -8.88 -9.53
N GLY A 151 -11.96 -10.06 -9.00
CA GLY A 151 -12.02 -11.31 -9.75
C GLY A 151 -11.57 -12.51 -8.92
N ARG A 152 -11.69 -13.72 -9.49
CA ARG A 152 -11.30 -14.95 -8.79
C ARG A 152 -9.79 -15.07 -8.66
N GLN A 153 -9.31 -15.77 -7.64
CA GLN A 153 -7.88 -15.83 -7.32
C GLN A 153 -7.06 -16.45 -8.45
N GLU A 154 -7.57 -17.49 -9.11
CA GLU A 154 -6.93 -18.19 -10.21
C GLU A 154 -6.77 -17.34 -11.49
N GLU A 155 -7.58 -16.30 -11.65
CA GLU A 155 -7.55 -15.39 -12.81
C GLU A 155 -6.53 -14.25 -12.63
N LYS A 156 -5.97 -14.10 -11.43
CA LYS A 156 -5.08 -13.00 -11.07
C LYS A 156 -3.65 -13.18 -11.57
N ARG A 157 -2.97 -12.05 -11.70
CA ARG A 157 -1.58 -12.01 -12.14
C ARG A 157 -0.71 -12.81 -11.18
N ILE A 158 0.15 -13.63 -11.79
CA ILE A 158 1.14 -14.43 -11.09
C ILE A 158 2.28 -13.51 -10.65
N VAL A 159 2.61 -13.52 -9.36
CA VAL A 159 3.77 -12.82 -8.81
C VAL A 159 4.65 -13.82 -8.07
N ARG A 160 5.97 -13.67 -8.14
CA ARG A 160 6.90 -14.49 -7.36
C ARG A 160 6.74 -14.15 -5.88
N LEU A 161 6.21 -15.08 -5.09
CA LEU A 161 6.13 -14.96 -3.63
C LEU A 161 7.56 -15.01 -3.04
N ARG A 162 7.93 -13.97 -2.28
CA ARG A 162 9.14 -14.00 -1.45
C ARG A 162 8.79 -14.68 -0.12
N VAL A 163 9.38 -15.85 0.12
CA VAL A 163 9.40 -16.50 1.45
C VAL A 163 10.82 -16.41 1.98
N GLU A 164 10.95 -15.71 3.11
CA GLU A 164 12.03 -15.57 4.10
C GLU A 164 13.52 -15.59 3.68
N ARG A 165 14.34 -15.04 4.59
CA ARG A 165 15.74 -14.61 4.41
C ARG A 165 16.58 -15.63 3.64
N ARG A 166 17.39 -15.14 2.68
CA ARG A 166 18.49 -15.93 2.13
C ARG A 166 19.35 -16.38 3.33
N PRO A 167 19.69 -17.68 3.46
CA PRO A 167 20.72 -18.06 4.41
C PRO A 167 21.98 -17.25 4.07
N MET A 168 22.65 -16.72 5.10
CA MET A 168 23.93 -16.02 4.91
C MET A 168 24.81 -16.85 4.00
N SER A 169 25.32 -16.20 2.95
CA SER A 169 26.34 -16.77 2.08
C SER A 169 27.54 -17.22 2.91
N LEU A 170 28.32 -18.18 2.40
CA LEU A 170 29.50 -18.68 3.09
C LEU A 170 30.45 -17.52 3.49
N ASN A 171 30.56 -16.51 2.63
CA ASN A 171 31.36 -15.30 2.87
C ASN A 171 30.82 -14.44 4.01
N GLU A 172 29.50 -14.28 4.12
CA GLU A 172 28.89 -13.54 5.24
C GLU A 172 29.05 -14.30 6.55
N ARG A 173 29.02 -15.64 6.54
CA ARG A 173 29.27 -16.46 7.74
C ARG A 173 30.71 -16.35 8.23
N ILE A 174 31.69 -16.25 7.31
CA ILE A 174 33.11 -16.12 7.65
C ILE A 174 33.38 -14.79 8.39
N LEU A 175 32.63 -13.73 8.09
CA LEU A 175 32.80 -12.41 8.72
C LEU A 175 32.39 -12.37 10.21
N TYR A 176 31.57 -13.32 10.68
CA TYR A 176 31.08 -13.39 12.06
C TYR A 176 31.84 -14.39 12.95
N VAL A 177 32.85 -15.08 12.40
CA VAL A 177 33.66 -16.07 13.12
C VAL A 177 35.09 -15.55 13.41
N ALA A 178 35.37 -14.29 13.05
CA ALA A 178 36.63 -13.61 13.38
C ALA A 178 36.55 -12.85 14.71
#